data_AF-A0A3P5YWF2-F1
#
_entry.id   AF-A0A3P5YWF2-F1
#
_cell.length_a   1.000
_cell.length_b   1.000
_cell.length_c   1.000
_cell.angle_alpha   90.00
_cell.angle_beta   90.00
_cell.angle_gamma   90.00
#
_symmetry.space_group_name_H-M   'P 1'
#
loop_
_entity.id
_entity.type
_entity.pdbx_description
1 polymer ?
#
loop_
_entity_poly.entity_id
_entity_poly.type
_entity_poly.pdbx_seq_one_letter_code
_entity_poly.pdbx_strand_id
1 'polypeptide(L)'
;MGITSSTESNSRYDLFTLEKLHELKLKEEKNLDDHPDKEKILEMAQVSLQVWWNGLHALFPTTKGELSTDQTKEGDAEMDDQVFERFSDFMKDGGCKDSFKSLVDCLESNPRMAKCKEHLPVLKKCMDARINYYEPILALAKATEEKAFATFAKEEKRKMDLAAMNRAQAGGD
;
A
#
# COMPACT_ATOMS: atom_id res chain seq x y z
N MET A 1 31.06 27.37 29.13
CA MET A 1 31.72 26.94 27.88
C MET A 1 31.10 25.64 27.43
N GLY A 2 30.60 25.61 26.20
CA GLY A 2 30.43 24.41 25.37
C GLY A 2 29.62 23.23 25.90
N ILE A 3 28.32 23.22 25.61
CA ILE A 3 27.53 22.00 25.45
C ILE A 3 27.96 21.36 24.11
N THR A 4 28.45 20.13 24.11
CA THR A 4 28.48 19.33 22.87
C THR A 4 27.52 18.16 23.01
N SER A 5 26.47 18.28 22.21
CA SER A 5 25.32 17.43 22.02
C SER A 5 25.71 15.97 21.80
N SER A 6 25.16 15.07 22.62
CA SER A 6 25.07 13.63 22.34
C SER A 6 23.61 13.27 22.26
N THR A 7 22.97 13.66 21.16
CA THR A 7 21.73 13.05 20.66
C THR A 7 21.80 13.11 19.13
N GLU A 8 22.52 12.18 18.50
CA GLU A 8 22.20 11.80 17.12
C GLU A 8 20.86 11.05 17.17
N SER A 9 19.81 11.87 17.19
CA SER A 9 18.41 11.48 17.15
C SER A 9 18.15 10.68 15.87
N ASN A 10 17.76 9.42 16.01
CA ASN A 10 16.60 8.74 15.37
C ASN A 10 16.18 9.01 13.91
N SER A 11 16.97 9.70 13.09
CA SER A 11 16.59 10.12 11.72
C SER A 11 16.80 9.04 10.65
N ARG A 12 17.15 7.80 11.03
CA ARG A 12 17.44 6.72 10.06
C ARG A 12 16.22 5.95 9.56
N TYR A 13 15.02 6.26 10.05
CA TYR A 13 13.76 5.66 9.59
C TYR A 13 12.93 6.62 8.72
N ASP A 14 13.48 7.79 8.41
CA ASP A 14 12.80 8.96 7.86
C ASP A 14 12.69 8.94 6.31
N LEU A 15 12.67 7.77 5.69
CA LEU A 15 12.58 7.68 4.22
C LEU A 15 11.97 6.36 3.70
N PHE A 16 10.91 5.91 4.37
CA PHE A 16 9.95 4.97 3.80
C PHE A 16 8.57 5.59 3.66
N THR A 17 8.54 6.79 3.11
CA THR A 17 7.33 7.37 2.58
C THR A 17 6.79 6.41 1.53
N LEU A 18 5.51 6.03 1.64
CA LEU A 18 4.82 5.25 0.62
C LEU A 18 4.84 5.91 -0.76
N GLU A 19 5.24 7.18 -0.83
CA GLU A 19 5.69 7.82 -2.06
C GLU A 19 6.73 6.98 -2.80
N LYS A 20 7.69 6.34 -2.10
CA LYS A 20 8.58 5.35 -2.69
C LYS A 20 7.77 4.14 -3.16
N LEU A 21 7.05 3.40 -2.31
CA LEU A 21 6.28 2.21 -2.74
C LEU A 21 5.36 2.49 -3.96
N HIS A 22 4.78 3.70 -4.00
CA HIS A 22 3.98 4.26 -5.09
C HIS A 22 4.84 4.60 -6.32
N GLU A 23 5.96 5.31 -6.18
CA GLU A 23 6.98 5.52 -7.21
C GLU A 23 7.55 4.21 -7.77
N LEU A 24 7.40 3.11 -7.04
CA LEU A 24 8.02 1.83 -7.34
C LEU A 24 7.11 0.87 -8.07
N LYS A 25 5.81 1.03 -7.85
CA LYS A 25 4.76 0.67 -8.82
C LYS A 25 4.86 1.53 -10.08
N LEU A 26 4.97 2.86 -9.98
CA LEU A 26 5.12 3.76 -11.14
C LEU A 26 6.42 3.51 -11.94
N LYS A 27 7.53 3.10 -11.30
CA LYS A 27 8.78 2.72 -12.00
C LYS A 27 8.74 1.31 -12.59
N GLU A 28 7.78 0.47 -12.18
CA GLU A 28 7.42 -0.78 -12.86
C GLU A 28 6.65 -0.46 -14.17
N GLU A 29 5.88 0.63 -14.20
CA GLU A 29 5.12 1.10 -15.39
C GLU A 29 5.98 1.47 -16.59
N LYS A 30 7.27 1.77 -16.42
CA LYS A 30 8.19 1.95 -17.56
C LYS A 30 8.40 0.68 -18.40
N ASN A 31 7.87 -0.48 -17.97
CA ASN A 31 7.74 -1.69 -18.79
C ASN A 31 6.28 -2.04 -19.15
N LEU A 32 5.29 -1.27 -18.67
CA LEU A 32 3.86 -1.52 -18.83
C LEU A 32 3.25 -0.77 -20.02
N ASP A 33 4.00 0.15 -20.64
CA ASP A 33 3.53 0.94 -21.78
C ASP A 33 3.07 0.09 -22.99
N ASP A 34 3.64 -1.12 -23.13
CA ASP A 34 3.34 -2.11 -24.17
C ASP A 34 2.36 -3.22 -23.72
N HIS A 35 1.82 -3.15 -22.49
CA HIS A 35 0.89 -4.16 -21.99
C HIS A 35 -0.55 -3.87 -22.48
N PRO A 36 -1.24 -4.83 -23.13
CA PRO A 36 -2.57 -4.61 -23.71
C PRO A 36 -3.62 -4.19 -22.67
N ASP A 37 -3.43 -4.57 -21.40
CA ASP A 37 -4.32 -4.23 -20.28
C ASP A 37 -3.74 -3.20 -19.29
N LYS A 38 -2.77 -2.36 -19.69
CA LYS A 38 -2.09 -1.43 -18.76
C LYS A 38 -3.02 -0.55 -17.92
N GLU A 39 -4.08 -0.04 -18.54
CA GLU A 39 -5.08 0.80 -17.89
C GLU A 39 -5.85 0.03 -16.80
N LYS A 40 -6.19 -1.24 -17.06
CA LYS A 40 -6.85 -2.12 -16.09
C LYS A 40 -5.93 -2.47 -14.93
N ILE A 41 -4.64 -2.68 -15.21
CA ILE A 41 -3.63 -2.99 -14.19
C ILE A 41 -3.44 -1.77 -13.27
N LEU A 42 -3.39 -0.57 -13.84
CA LEU A 42 -3.29 0.68 -13.09
C LEU A 42 -4.54 0.92 -12.22
N GLU A 43 -5.73 0.75 -12.79
CA GLU A 43 -7.00 0.89 -12.07
C GLU A 43 -7.11 -0.09 -10.90
N MET A 44 -6.76 -1.37 -11.13
CA MET A 44 -6.73 -2.39 -10.08
C MET A 44 -5.72 -2.05 -8.98
N ALA A 45 -4.54 -1.52 -9.34
CA ALA A 45 -3.54 -1.08 -8.39
C ALA A 45 -4.04 0.10 -7.53
N GLN A 46 -4.68 1.10 -8.15
CA GLN A 46 -5.26 2.24 -7.45
C GLN A 46 -6.36 1.83 -6.47
N VAL A 47 -7.30 0.98 -6.90
CA VAL A 47 -8.36 0.45 -6.02
C VAL A 47 -7.77 -0.33 -4.85
N SER A 48 -6.75 -1.15 -5.11
CA SER A 48 -6.08 -1.92 -4.06
C SER A 48 -5.41 -1.01 -3.04
N LEU A 49 -4.70 0.03 -3.50
CA LEU A 49 -4.06 1.02 -2.63
C LEU A 49 -5.08 1.77 -1.79
N GLN A 50 -6.20 2.20 -2.37
CA GLN A 50 -7.24 2.92 -1.65
C GLN A 50 -7.84 2.06 -0.52
N VAL A 51 -8.16 0.80 -0.80
CA VAL A 51 -8.75 -0.11 0.20
C VAL A 51 -7.75 -0.41 1.30
N TRP A 52 -6.50 -0.66 0.92
CA TRP A 52 -5.41 -0.89 1.86
C TRP A 52 -5.22 0.28 2.82
N TRP A 53 -5.13 1.50 2.30
CA TRP A 53 -4.96 2.69 3.11
C TRP A 53 -6.15 2.96 4.02
N ASN A 54 -7.37 2.92 3.50
CA ASN A 54 -8.58 3.09 4.31
C ASN A 54 -8.64 2.07 5.47
N GLY A 55 -8.19 0.83 5.21
CA GLY A 55 -8.11 -0.19 6.24
C GLY A 55 -7.02 0.07 7.26
N LEU A 56 -5.83 0.51 6.84
CA LEU A 56 -4.76 0.87 7.76
C LEU A 56 -5.18 2.05 8.67
N HIS A 57 -5.83 3.07 8.12
CA HIS A 57 -6.42 4.17 8.89
C HIS A 57 -7.42 3.67 9.93
N ALA A 58 -8.23 2.67 9.59
CA ALA A 58 -9.18 2.08 10.51
C ALA A 58 -8.51 1.24 11.62
N LEU A 59 -7.42 0.53 11.29
CA LEU A 59 -6.67 -0.30 12.24
C LEU A 59 -5.77 0.51 13.15
N PHE A 60 -5.20 1.60 12.64
CA PHE A 60 -4.24 2.45 13.33
C PHE A 60 -4.70 3.91 13.35
N PRO A 61 -5.87 4.22 13.95
CA PRO A 61 -6.47 5.55 13.86
C PRO A 61 -5.57 6.61 14.50
N THR A 62 -5.40 7.75 13.84
CA THR A 62 -4.67 8.88 14.41
C THR A 62 -5.45 9.46 15.59
N THR A 63 -4.79 9.57 16.75
CA THR A 63 -5.37 10.20 17.93
C THR A 63 -5.44 11.70 17.69
N LYS A 64 -6.66 12.23 17.52
CA LYS A 64 -6.97 13.65 17.28
C LYS A 64 -6.44 14.64 18.34
N GLY A 65 -5.75 14.17 19.39
CA GLY A 65 -5.19 14.95 20.50
C GLY A 65 -3.72 15.34 20.36
N GLU A 66 -2.99 14.83 19.36
CA GLU A 66 -1.58 15.21 19.10
C GLU A 66 -1.43 16.22 17.95
N LEU A 67 -2.55 16.58 17.31
CA LEU A 67 -2.57 17.56 16.22
C LEU A 67 -2.43 18.98 16.78
N SER A 68 -1.20 19.48 16.83
CA SER A 68 -0.93 20.92 16.93
C SER A 68 -1.70 21.64 15.82
N THR A 69 -2.51 22.60 16.21
CA THR A 69 -3.33 23.43 15.34
C THR A 69 -2.47 24.27 14.39
N ASP A 70 -2.44 23.91 13.11
CA ASP A 70 -2.56 24.85 11.99
C ASP A 70 -2.89 24.07 10.70
N GLN A 71 -4.00 24.39 10.04
CA GLN A 71 -4.46 23.69 8.82
C GLN A 71 -3.76 24.24 7.59
N THR A 72 -3.34 23.40 6.63
CA THR A 72 -3.56 23.57 5.17
C THR A 72 -3.02 22.36 4.38
N LYS A 73 -3.89 21.56 3.76
CA LYS A 73 -3.65 20.59 2.64
C LYS A 73 -2.51 19.55 2.70
N GLU A 74 -1.55 19.65 3.60
CA GLU A 74 -0.49 18.68 3.92
C GLU A 74 -0.99 17.58 4.88
N GLY A 75 -2.14 17.81 5.51
CA GLY A 75 -2.68 16.95 6.57
C GLY A 75 -3.24 15.59 6.13
N ASP A 76 -3.24 15.24 4.85
CA ASP A 76 -3.60 13.88 4.37
C ASP A 76 -2.35 12.99 4.30
N ALA A 77 -1.28 13.50 3.67
CA ALA A 77 0.01 12.83 3.60
C ALA A 77 0.67 12.66 4.99
N GLU A 78 0.61 13.68 5.85
CA GLU A 78 1.11 13.56 7.23
C GLU A 78 0.30 12.56 8.08
N MET A 79 -0.97 12.33 7.73
CA MET A 79 -1.83 11.36 8.41
C MET A 79 -1.50 9.94 7.93
N ASP A 80 -1.28 9.77 6.62
CA ASP A 80 -0.81 8.53 6.02
C ASP A 80 0.54 8.10 6.60
N ASP A 81 1.48 9.03 6.77
CA ASP A 81 2.78 8.75 7.37
C ASP A 81 2.66 8.28 8.83
N GLN A 82 1.85 8.95 9.65
CA GLN A 82 1.60 8.52 11.04
C GLN A 82 0.92 7.15 11.13
N VAL A 83 -0.03 6.87 10.24
CA VAL A 83 -0.68 5.54 10.17
C VAL A 83 0.34 4.47 9.78
N PHE A 84 1.23 4.78 8.85
CA PHE A 84 2.28 3.87 8.44
C PHE A 84 3.32 3.64 9.54
N GLU A 85 3.72 4.67 10.28
CA GLU A 85 4.60 4.53 11.44
C GLU A 85 4.01 3.54 12.46
N ARG A 86 2.73 3.70 12.79
CA ARG A 86 2.01 2.80 13.70
C ARG A 86 1.91 1.38 13.16
N PHE A 87 1.67 1.21 11.87
CA PHE A 87 1.72 -0.10 11.22
C PHE A 87 3.14 -0.71 11.28
N SER A 88 4.18 0.09 11.02
CA SER A 88 5.58 -0.33 11.08
C SER A 88 5.96 -0.80 12.49
N ASP A 89 5.54 -0.07 13.52
CA ASP A 89 5.78 -0.43 14.91
C ASP A 89 5.04 -1.70 15.30
N PHE A 90 3.78 -1.86 14.89
CA PHE A 90 3.06 -3.13 15.02
C PHE A 90 3.82 -4.29 14.36
N MET A 91 4.38 -4.10 13.17
CA MET A 91 5.16 -5.15 12.50
C MET A 91 6.47 -5.48 13.23
N LYS A 92 7.11 -4.49 13.88
CA LYS A 92 8.36 -4.64 14.66
C LYS A 92 8.13 -5.30 16.02
N ASP A 93 7.01 -5.03 16.66
CA ASP A 93 6.63 -5.62 17.95
C ASP A 93 6.20 -7.08 17.80
N GLY A 94 5.74 -7.44 16.60
CA GLY A 94 5.33 -8.79 16.30
C GLY A 94 6.46 -9.79 16.06
N GLY A 95 6.06 -11.06 16.03
CA GLY A 95 6.95 -12.20 15.87
C GLY A 95 7.68 -12.33 14.53
N CYS A 96 7.28 -11.55 13.53
CA CYS A 96 7.79 -11.57 12.16
C CYS A 96 8.67 -10.36 11.82
N LYS A 97 9.14 -9.62 12.84
CA LYS A 97 9.98 -8.44 12.69
C LYS A 97 11.19 -8.64 11.77
N ASP A 98 11.85 -9.80 11.81
CA ASP A 98 13.07 -10.04 11.01
C ASP A 98 12.73 -10.19 9.52
N SER A 99 11.61 -10.86 9.21
CA SER A 99 11.10 -10.98 7.84
C SER A 99 10.60 -9.63 7.32
N PHE A 100 9.96 -8.84 8.18
CA PHE A 100 9.52 -7.49 7.85
C PHE A 100 10.71 -6.56 7.59
N LYS A 101 11.70 -6.57 8.50
CA LYS A 101 12.95 -5.82 8.34
C LYS A 101 13.66 -6.19 7.04
N SER A 102 13.72 -7.48 6.68
CA SER A 102 14.35 -7.90 5.41
C SER A 102 13.67 -7.29 4.19
N LEU A 103 12.33 -7.19 4.20
CA LEU A 103 11.57 -6.54 3.13
C LEU A 103 11.88 -5.03 3.09
N VAL A 104 11.88 -4.37 4.25
CA VAL A 104 12.17 -2.95 4.40
C VAL A 104 13.60 -2.65 3.92
N ASP A 105 14.62 -3.31 4.46
CA ASP A 105 16.03 -3.13 4.07
C ASP A 105 16.25 -3.31 2.55
N CYS A 106 15.52 -4.26 1.94
CA CYS A 106 15.53 -4.43 0.49
C CYS A 106 14.96 -3.21 -0.24
N LEU A 107 13.80 -2.69 0.20
CA LEU A 107 13.15 -1.53 -0.42
C LEU A 107 13.97 -0.23 -0.24
N GLU A 108 14.75 -0.14 0.83
CA GLU A 108 15.71 0.93 1.09
C GLU A 108 16.78 0.97 0.00
N SER A 109 17.32 -0.22 -0.31
CA SER A 109 18.43 -0.43 -1.24
C SER A 109 17.97 -0.50 -2.70
N ASN A 110 16.78 -1.01 -2.93
CA ASN A 110 16.18 -1.20 -4.23
C ASN A 110 14.81 -0.58 -4.18
N PRO A 111 14.60 0.53 -4.87
CA PRO A 111 13.34 1.16 -4.67
C PRO A 111 12.28 0.21 -5.35
N ARG A 112 12.52 -0.46 -6.48
CA ARG A 112 11.46 -1.31 -7.11
C ARG A 112 11.01 -2.50 -6.26
N MET A 113 9.73 -2.53 -5.85
CA MET A 113 9.09 -3.66 -5.16
C MET A 113 9.26 -4.99 -5.92
N ALA A 114 9.25 -4.95 -7.26
CA ALA A 114 9.52 -6.12 -8.10
C ALA A 114 10.88 -6.80 -7.80
N LYS A 115 11.87 -6.05 -7.30
CA LYS A 115 13.18 -6.58 -6.86
C LYS A 115 13.17 -7.16 -5.45
N CYS A 116 12.18 -6.81 -4.62
CA CYS A 116 12.05 -7.25 -3.24
C CYS A 116 10.92 -8.27 -3.03
N LYS A 117 10.24 -8.67 -4.12
CA LYS A 117 9.07 -9.57 -4.10
C LYS A 117 9.33 -10.92 -3.42
N GLU A 118 10.58 -11.36 -3.34
CA GLU A 118 10.95 -12.61 -2.67
C GLU A 118 10.81 -12.55 -1.14
N HIS A 119 10.84 -11.35 -0.54
CA HIS A 119 10.64 -11.16 0.89
C HIS A 119 9.16 -11.23 1.29
N LEU A 120 8.23 -10.91 0.38
CA LEU A 120 6.77 -10.95 0.62
C LEU A 120 6.25 -12.34 1.04
N PRO A 121 6.53 -13.46 0.32
CA PRO A 121 6.05 -14.78 0.73
C PRO A 121 6.69 -15.26 2.03
N VAL A 122 7.91 -14.84 2.35
CA VAL A 122 8.58 -15.16 3.63
C VAL A 122 7.86 -14.47 4.78
N LEU A 123 7.60 -13.16 4.64
CA LEU A 123 6.84 -12.38 5.61
C LEU A 123 5.43 -12.94 5.80
N LYS A 124 4.70 -13.20 4.71
CA LYS A 124 3.35 -13.77 4.77
C LYS A 124 3.33 -15.12 5.48
N LYS A 125 4.23 -16.05 5.16
CA LYS A 125 4.31 -17.35 5.83
C LYS A 125 4.53 -17.21 7.34
N CYS A 126 5.37 -16.25 7.76
CA CYS A 126 5.57 -15.98 9.17
C CYS A 126 4.28 -15.45 9.82
N MET A 127 3.58 -14.52 9.18
CA MET A 127 2.34 -13.94 9.69
C MET A 127 1.22 -15.00 9.78
N ASP A 128 1.07 -15.86 8.77
CA ASP A 128 0.10 -16.95 8.76
C ASP A 128 0.37 -17.96 9.89
N ALA A 129 1.64 -18.26 10.18
CA ALA A 129 2.03 -19.12 11.30
C ALA A 129 1.78 -18.46 12.68
N ARG A 130 1.61 -17.13 12.73
CA ARG A 130 1.36 -16.35 13.94
C ARG A 130 0.08 -15.54 13.83
N ILE A 131 -0.95 -16.17 13.24
CA ILE A 131 -2.21 -15.52 12.86
C ILE A 131 -2.85 -14.74 14.01
N ASN A 132 -2.83 -15.24 15.24
CA ASN A 132 -3.46 -14.55 16.37
C ASN A 132 -2.98 -13.11 16.57
N TYR A 133 -1.71 -12.83 16.29
CA TYR A 133 -1.18 -11.46 16.37
C TYR A 133 -1.47 -10.68 15.08
N TYR A 134 -1.29 -11.31 13.92
CA TYR A 134 -1.34 -10.63 12.61
C TYR A 134 -2.71 -10.65 11.92
N GLU A 135 -3.73 -11.22 12.56
CA GLU A 135 -5.10 -11.36 12.01
C GLU A 135 -5.65 -10.05 11.44
N PRO A 136 -5.52 -8.88 12.11
CA PRO A 136 -6.10 -7.64 11.59
C PRO A 136 -5.49 -7.22 10.24
N ILE A 137 -4.18 -7.41 10.08
CA ILE A 137 -3.46 -7.09 8.83
C ILE A 137 -3.76 -8.13 7.75
N LEU A 138 -3.85 -9.40 8.12
CA LEU A 138 -4.16 -10.49 7.18
C LEU A 138 -5.60 -10.39 6.66
N ALA A 139 -6.56 -10.02 7.52
CA ALA A 139 -7.94 -9.75 7.15
C ALA A 139 -8.04 -8.55 6.20
N LEU A 140 -7.30 -7.47 6.49
CA LEU A 140 -7.22 -6.32 5.59
C LEU A 140 -6.62 -6.71 4.22
N ALA A 141 -5.51 -7.45 4.20
CA ALA A 141 -4.89 -7.89 2.95
C ALA A 141 -5.87 -8.70 2.08
N LYS A 142 -6.63 -9.61 2.71
CA LYS A 142 -7.67 -10.39 2.03
C LYS A 142 -8.82 -9.51 1.52
N ALA A 143 -9.28 -8.55 2.33
CA ALA A 143 -10.35 -7.63 1.92
C ALA A 143 -9.92 -6.75 0.73
N THR A 144 -8.66 -6.31 0.70
CA THR A 144 -8.08 -5.58 -0.43
C THR A 144 -8.08 -6.43 -1.70
N GLU A 145 -7.64 -7.69 -1.61
CA GLU A 145 -7.63 -8.63 -2.73
C GLU A 145 -9.06 -8.88 -3.27
N GLU A 146 -10.01 -9.21 -2.39
CA GLU A 146 -11.40 -9.45 -2.77
C GLU A 146 -12.05 -8.23 -3.41
N LYS A 147 -11.78 -7.03 -2.89
CA LYS A 147 -12.32 -5.78 -3.42
C LYS A 147 -11.72 -5.43 -4.79
N ALA A 148 -10.43 -5.67 -5.00
CA ALA A 148 -9.78 -5.49 -6.29
C ALA A 148 -10.41 -6.39 -7.36
N PHE A 149 -10.57 -7.69 -7.07
CA PHE A 149 -11.21 -8.64 -7.99
C PHE A 149 -12.69 -8.31 -8.26
N ALA A 150 -13.45 -7.96 -7.23
CA ALA A 150 -14.86 -7.60 -7.39
C ALA A 150 -15.05 -6.33 -8.23
N THR A 151 -14.12 -5.37 -8.14
CA THR A 151 -14.17 -4.12 -8.91
C THR A 151 -13.85 -4.41 -10.38
N PHE A 152 -12.80 -5.20 -10.63
CA PHE A 152 -12.44 -5.66 -11.97
C PHE A 152 -13.60 -6.41 -12.66
N ALA A 153 -14.20 -7.38 -11.98
CA ALA A 153 -15.33 -8.14 -12.53
C ALA A 153 -16.54 -7.25 -12.89
N LYS A 154 -16.81 -6.20 -12.09
CA LYS A 154 -17.89 -5.25 -12.36
C LYS A 154 -17.60 -4.34 -13.55
N GLU A 155 -16.36 -3.90 -13.72
CA GLU A 155 -15.96 -3.09 -14.88
C GLU A 155 -16.00 -3.89 -16.18
N GLU A 156 -15.49 -5.13 -16.18
CA GLU A 156 -15.58 -6.02 -17.34
C GLU A 156 -17.04 -6.30 -17.72
N LYS A 157 -17.90 -6.55 -16.74
CA LYS A 157 -19.35 -6.70 -16.99
C LYS A 157 -19.96 -5.45 -17.62
N ARG A 158 -19.68 -4.26 -17.09
CA ARG A 158 -20.15 -2.98 -17.65
C ARG A 158 -19.68 -2.78 -19.09
N LYS A 159 -18.42 -3.10 -19.40
CA LYS A 159 -17.88 -3.02 -20.76
C LYS A 159 -18.59 -3.98 -21.72
N MET A 160 -18.87 -5.21 -21.29
CA MET A 160 -19.64 -6.18 -22.08
C MET A 160 -21.09 -5.72 -22.31
N ASP A 161 -21.76 -5.21 -21.28
CA ASP A 161 -23.13 -4.69 -21.37
C ASP A 161 -23.19 -3.49 -22.33
N LEU A 162 -22.23 -2.56 -22.23
CA LEU A 162 -22.12 -1.41 -23.14
C LEU A 162 -21.83 -1.84 -24.59
N ALA A 163 -20.94 -2.81 -24.79
CA ALA A 163 -20.64 -3.34 -26.12
C ALA A 163 -21.86 -4.05 -26.74
N ALA A 164 -22.69 -4.73 -25.93
CA ALA A 164 -23.93 -5.33 -26.38
C ALA A 164 -24.96 -4.27 -26.80
N MET A 165 -25.09 -3.18 -26.02
CA MET A 165 -25.99 -2.05 -26.35
C MET A 165 -25.57 -1.35 -27.65
N ASN A 166 -24.27 -1.10 -27.85
CA ASN A 166 -23.77 -0.46 -29.07
C ASN A 166 -23.96 -1.33 -30.32
N ARG A 167 -23.83 -2.66 -30.21
CA ARG A 167 -24.09 -3.59 -31.32
C ARG A 167 -25.58 -3.66 -31.68
N ALA A 168 -26.47 -3.58 -30.70
CA ALA A 168 -27.91 -3.55 -30.94
C ALA A 168 -28.36 -2.30 -31.70
N GLN A 169 -27.64 -1.17 -31.54
CA GLN A 169 -27.92 0.07 -32.25
C GLN A 169 -27.35 0.11 -33.69
N ALA A 170 -26.30 -0.66 -33.98
CA ALA A 170 -25.65 -0.68 -35.30
C ALA A 170 -26.27 -1.65 -36.33
N GLY A 171 -27.23 -2.49 -35.92
CA GLY A 171 -27.90 -3.47 -36.78
C GLY A 171 -29.33 -3.10 -37.17
N GLY A 172 -29.72 -1.85 -36.98
CA GLY A 172 -31.08 -1.34 -37.19
C GLY A 172 -31.17 -0.25 -38.26
N ASP A 173 -30.48 -0.42 -39.39
CA ASP A 173 -30.67 0.33 -40.65
C ASP A 173 -31.05 -0.63 -41.78
#